data_AF-A0A2N2R8A6-F1
#
_entry.id   AF-A0A2N2R8A6-F1
#
_cell.length_a   1.000
_cell.length_b   1.000
_cell.length_c   1.000
_cell.angle_alpha   90.00
_cell.angle_beta   90.00
_cell.angle_gamma   90.00
#
_symmetry.space_group_name_H-M   'P 1'
#
loop_
_entity.id
_entity.type
_entity.pdbx_description
1 polymer ?
#
loop_
_entity_poly.entity_id
_entity_poly.type
_entity_poly.pdbx_seq_one_letter_code
_entity_poly.pdbx_strand_id
1 'polypeptide(L)'
;MASGFFDIAFTANVKALQTRMGSREAYGDHGPEVVEEPALGPHEITFIKGRDSFYLGTVSETGWPYVQHRGGPAGFLKVLDARTIGFADFSGNRQYISAGNLAGDDRVSLFLMDYPHQTRLKILGRARVIDEDSDHELLARLDNPHYRARVERGIVIRIEGFDWNCPKYITPRYSEDEVAQRIEQASSALAAQALPRNARPQVPIGNGELALTITGIRNMTPRIRAYELRADDWSELPTAEAGAHLEVPVRLADGSVVTRQYSLVTDPGRRDMYEIAVLRENDGHGGSLAIHETWQIGMQLRVAPPINHFPLHTDSRPAVLIAGGIGITPIKAMAQALRRRNVPFELHYTGRVPADMAYRDRLAVEFTSGYFTYFSRVPGQRRLDVAEVLQRAAGDAVFYVCGPVALIEAVRASAGRLGIAPERVQHESFY
;
A
#
# COMPACT_ATOMS: atom_id res chain seq x y z
N MET A 1 13.05 -38.12 6.89
CA MET A 1 13.89 -37.71 5.74
C MET A 1 14.18 -38.98 4.97
N ALA A 2 13.94 -39.03 3.66
CA ALA A 2 14.14 -40.26 2.90
C ALA A 2 15.65 -40.49 2.71
N SER A 3 16.21 -41.43 3.47
CA SER A 3 17.65 -41.75 3.59
C SER A 3 18.36 -41.90 2.24
N GLY A 4 17.69 -42.48 1.24
CA GLY A 4 18.28 -42.72 -0.08
C GLY A 4 18.77 -41.49 -0.84
N PHE A 5 18.21 -40.28 -0.59
CA PHE A 5 18.71 -39.08 -1.27
C PHE A 5 20.13 -38.73 -0.83
N PHE A 6 20.41 -38.80 0.47
CA PHE A 6 21.73 -38.44 1.01
C PHE A 6 22.77 -39.50 0.67
N ASP A 7 22.38 -40.78 0.59
CA ASP A 7 23.29 -41.85 0.16
C ASP A 7 23.79 -41.64 -1.27
N ILE A 8 22.91 -41.15 -2.15
CA ILE A 8 23.27 -40.85 -3.54
C ILE A 8 24.03 -39.51 -3.64
N ALA A 9 23.56 -38.47 -2.95
CA ALA A 9 24.06 -37.11 -3.13
C ALA A 9 25.32 -36.79 -2.32
N PHE A 10 25.51 -37.37 -1.13
CA PHE A 10 26.67 -37.12 -0.27
C PHE A 10 27.80 -38.08 -0.61
N THR A 11 28.36 -37.93 -1.80
CA THR A 11 29.55 -38.66 -2.24
C THR A 11 30.76 -38.36 -1.35
N ALA A 12 31.82 -39.18 -1.44
CA ALA A 12 33.05 -38.97 -0.67
C ALA A 12 33.60 -37.54 -0.80
N ASN A 13 33.60 -36.97 -2.02
CA ASN A 13 34.03 -35.60 -2.27
C ASN A 13 33.15 -34.55 -1.58
N VAL A 14 31.82 -34.76 -1.58
CA VAL A 14 30.87 -33.88 -0.90
C VAL A 14 31.07 -33.95 0.61
N LYS A 15 31.20 -35.15 1.18
CA LYS A 15 31.45 -35.36 2.61
C LYS A 15 32.78 -34.71 3.04
N ALA A 16 33.85 -34.86 2.26
CA ALA A 16 35.13 -34.21 2.52
C ALA A 16 35.03 -32.68 2.50
N LEU A 17 34.27 -32.10 1.56
CA LEU A 17 34.02 -30.67 1.50
C LEU A 17 33.19 -30.17 2.70
N GLN A 18 32.14 -30.90 3.09
CA GLN A 18 31.32 -30.58 4.27
C GLN A 18 32.17 -30.52 5.53
N THR A 19 33.08 -31.49 5.72
CA THR A 19 34.02 -31.50 6.85
C THR A 19 34.95 -30.30 6.80
N ARG A 20 35.56 -30.01 5.65
CA ARG A 20 36.45 -28.85 5.48
C ARG A 20 35.77 -27.52 5.77
N MET A 21 34.49 -27.40 5.43
CA MET A 21 33.68 -26.18 5.64
C MET A 21 32.92 -26.18 6.98
N GLY A 22 33.15 -27.16 7.86
CA GLY A 22 32.56 -27.22 9.20
C GLY A 22 31.05 -27.47 9.25
N SER A 23 30.46 -28.02 8.18
CA SER A 23 29.01 -28.28 8.08
C SER A 23 28.63 -29.76 8.27
N ARG A 24 29.62 -30.66 8.37
CA ARG A 24 29.38 -32.11 8.40
C ARG A 24 28.49 -32.56 9.55
N GLU A 25 28.71 -32.04 10.75
CA GLU A 25 27.96 -32.41 11.96
C GLU A 25 26.47 -32.05 11.85
N ALA A 26 26.14 -30.91 11.23
CA ALA A 26 24.76 -30.47 11.05
C ALA A 26 23.92 -31.38 10.14
N TYR A 27 24.58 -32.16 9.27
CA TYR A 27 23.95 -33.15 8.40
C TYR A 27 24.05 -34.58 8.94
N GLY A 28 24.60 -34.79 10.14
CA GLY A 28 24.66 -36.09 10.82
C GLY A 28 25.50 -37.16 10.12
N ASP A 29 25.85 -38.22 10.86
CA ASP A 29 26.52 -39.38 10.28
C ASP A 29 25.49 -40.37 9.74
N HIS A 30 25.17 -40.23 8.45
CA HIS A 30 24.37 -41.20 7.72
C HIS A 30 25.29 -42.37 7.36
N GLY A 31 25.54 -43.23 8.35
CA GLY A 31 26.21 -44.51 8.18
C GLY A 31 25.35 -45.49 7.38
N PRO A 32 25.88 -46.66 6.98
CA PRO A 32 25.15 -47.66 6.20
C PRO A 32 24.17 -48.42 7.10
N GLU A 33 23.17 -47.74 7.65
CA GLU A 33 21.99 -48.40 8.23
C GLU A 33 20.98 -48.70 7.13
N VAL A 34 20.36 -49.88 7.24
CA VAL A 34 19.46 -50.46 6.23
C VAL A 34 18.37 -49.45 5.85
N VAL A 35 18.42 -48.99 4.60
CA VAL A 35 17.50 -48.01 4.04
C VAL A 35 16.12 -48.66 3.87
N GLU A 36 15.11 -48.18 4.61
CA GLU A 36 13.72 -48.36 4.20
C GLU A 36 13.57 -47.73 2.81
N GLU A 37 13.18 -48.54 1.81
CA GLU A 37 13.00 -48.06 0.44
C GLU A 37 12.17 -46.75 0.41
N PRO A 38 12.68 -45.68 -0.22
CA PRO A 38 12.08 -44.35 -0.15
C PRO A 38 10.65 -44.37 -0.69
N ALA A 39 9.70 -43.89 0.12
CA ALA A 39 8.29 -43.80 -0.22
C ALA A 39 7.77 -42.38 -0.01
N LEU A 40 6.97 -41.91 -0.97
CA LEU A 40 6.28 -40.62 -0.93
C LEU A 40 5.20 -40.66 0.16
N GLY A 41 5.24 -39.70 1.08
CA GLY A 41 4.17 -39.48 2.03
C GLY A 41 3.04 -38.63 1.44
N PRO A 42 1.94 -38.44 2.20
CA PRO A 42 0.82 -37.59 1.76
C PRO A 42 1.24 -36.17 1.37
N HIS A 43 2.27 -35.62 2.03
CA HIS A 43 2.79 -34.29 1.75
C HIS A 43 3.45 -34.22 0.37
N GLU A 44 4.36 -35.16 0.06
CA GLU A 44 5.02 -35.21 -1.25
C GLU A 44 4.01 -35.49 -2.37
N ILE A 45 3.07 -36.40 -2.15
CA ILE A 45 2.02 -36.73 -3.14
C ILE A 45 1.18 -35.50 -3.46
N THR A 46 0.76 -34.75 -2.45
CA THR A 46 -0.03 -33.53 -2.63
C THR A 46 0.78 -32.48 -3.40
N PHE A 47 2.05 -32.29 -3.03
CA PHE A 47 2.94 -31.35 -3.71
C PHE A 47 3.15 -31.70 -5.18
N ILE A 48 3.44 -32.97 -5.49
CA ILE A 48 3.64 -33.44 -6.87
C ILE A 48 2.38 -33.23 -7.71
N LYS A 49 1.20 -33.59 -7.17
CA LYS A 49 -0.09 -33.41 -7.87
C LYS A 49 -0.42 -31.94 -8.15
N GLY A 50 0.06 -31.03 -7.30
CA GLY A 50 -0.13 -29.58 -7.47
C GLY A 50 0.85 -28.92 -8.44
N ARG A 51 1.73 -29.67 -9.12
CA ARG A 51 2.66 -29.10 -10.10
C ARG A 51 2.10 -29.14 -11.52
N ASP A 52 2.21 -28.01 -12.18
CA ASP A 52 2.00 -27.80 -13.62
C ASP A 52 3.32 -27.84 -14.40
N SER A 53 4.45 -27.86 -13.71
CA SER A 53 5.78 -27.87 -14.31
C SER A 53 6.85 -28.50 -13.40
N PHE A 54 7.88 -29.04 -14.02
CA PHE A 54 9.11 -29.48 -13.35
C PHE A 54 10.30 -29.49 -14.32
N TYR A 55 11.51 -29.60 -13.80
CA TYR A 55 12.72 -29.79 -14.60
C TYR A 55 13.19 -31.25 -14.48
N LEU A 56 13.53 -31.85 -15.62
CA LEU A 56 14.07 -33.21 -15.72
C LEU A 56 15.53 -33.17 -16.14
N GLY A 57 16.40 -33.66 -15.27
CA GLY A 57 17.80 -33.96 -15.53
C GLY A 57 17.96 -35.41 -16.01
N THR A 58 18.70 -35.59 -17.09
CA THR A 58 19.18 -36.88 -17.63
C THR A 58 20.67 -36.78 -17.91
N VAL A 59 21.35 -37.89 -18.14
CA VAL A 59 22.77 -37.90 -18.52
C VAL A 59 22.90 -38.45 -19.93
N SER A 60 23.60 -37.74 -20.79
CA SER A 60 23.89 -38.23 -22.15
C SER A 60 24.96 -39.32 -22.12
N GLU A 61 25.05 -40.14 -23.17
CA GLU A 61 26.10 -41.17 -23.32
C GLU A 61 27.52 -40.58 -23.30
N THR A 62 27.65 -39.29 -23.62
CA THR A 62 28.93 -38.55 -23.53
C THR A 62 29.27 -38.08 -22.11
N GLY A 63 28.44 -38.40 -21.12
CA GLY A 63 28.63 -38.04 -19.71
C GLY A 63 28.17 -36.64 -19.34
N TRP A 64 27.68 -35.83 -20.29
CA TRP A 64 27.16 -34.49 -20.00
C TRP A 64 25.75 -34.55 -19.39
N PRO A 65 25.48 -33.81 -18.30
CA PRO A 65 24.14 -33.64 -17.77
C PRO A 65 23.30 -32.78 -18.72
N TYR A 66 22.04 -33.15 -18.89
CA TYR A 66 21.07 -32.45 -19.72
C TYR A 66 19.80 -32.16 -18.91
N VAL A 67 19.35 -30.91 -18.89
CA VAL A 67 18.14 -30.47 -18.18
C VAL A 67 17.09 -29.99 -19.16
N GLN A 68 15.86 -30.46 -18.99
CA GLN A 68 14.71 -30.05 -19.78
C GLN A 68 13.55 -29.63 -18.89
N HIS A 69 12.90 -28.52 -19.23
CA HIS A 69 11.64 -28.14 -18.62
C HIS A 69 10.50 -29.00 -19.19
N ARG A 70 9.66 -29.53 -18.30
CA ARG A 70 8.43 -30.27 -18.62
C ARG A 70 7.25 -29.53 -18.02
N GLY A 71 6.25 -29.21 -18.83
CA GLY A 71 5.07 -28.46 -18.41
C GLY A 71 3.79 -29.08 -18.94
N GLY A 72 2.70 -28.92 -18.19
CA GLY A 72 1.37 -29.43 -18.50
C GLY A 72 0.35 -28.87 -17.51
N PRO A 73 -0.92 -29.27 -17.61
CA PRO A 73 -1.91 -28.93 -16.58
C PRO A 73 -1.48 -29.50 -15.22
N ALA A 74 -1.91 -28.87 -14.12
CA ALA A 74 -1.65 -29.37 -12.78
C ALA A 74 -2.04 -30.86 -12.66
N GLY A 75 -1.13 -31.67 -12.12
CA GLY A 75 -1.34 -33.12 -11.99
C GLY A 75 -1.06 -33.92 -13.26
N PHE A 76 -0.34 -33.37 -14.23
CA PHE A 76 0.20 -34.13 -15.36
C PHE A 76 1.30 -35.11 -14.93
N LEU A 77 2.10 -34.76 -13.91
CA LEU A 77 2.98 -35.71 -13.22
C LEU A 77 2.14 -36.56 -12.26
N LYS A 78 1.88 -37.80 -12.65
CA LYS A 78 1.05 -38.76 -11.91
C LYS A 78 1.88 -39.45 -10.84
N VAL A 79 1.30 -39.58 -9.66
CA VAL A 79 1.76 -40.53 -8.64
C VAL A 79 1.05 -41.85 -8.91
N LEU A 80 1.81 -42.86 -9.35
CA LEU A 80 1.28 -44.18 -9.71
C LEU A 80 1.13 -45.08 -8.49
N ASP A 81 2.08 -44.97 -7.55
CA ASP A 81 2.06 -45.55 -6.21
C ASP A 81 3.04 -44.77 -5.31
N ALA A 82 3.28 -45.25 -4.08
CA ALA A 82 4.15 -44.55 -3.12
C ALA A 82 5.62 -44.44 -3.56
N ARG A 83 6.07 -45.22 -4.55
CA ARG A 83 7.46 -45.28 -5.02
C ARG A 83 7.62 -44.99 -6.50
N THR A 84 6.51 -44.85 -7.22
CA THR A 84 6.52 -44.71 -8.68
C THR A 84 5.71 -43.48 -9.08
N ILE A 85 6.33 -42.65 -9.92
CA ILE A 85 5.68 -41.52 -10.58
C ILE A 85 5.82 -41.66 -12.08
N GLY A 86 4.99 -40.97 -12.85
CA GLY A 86 5.15 -40.94 -14.29
C GLY A 86 4.37 -39.83 -14.97
N PHE A 87 4.70 -39.57 -16.22
CA PHE A 87 4.02 -38.55 -17.02
C PHE A 87 3.98 -38.96 -18.48
N ALA A 88 2.95 -38.50 -19.19
CA ALA A 88 2.85 -38.66 -20.63
C ALA A 88 3.83 -37.73 -21.36
N ASP A 89 4.53 -38.27 -22.37
CA ASP A 89 5.37 -37.53 -23.31
C ASP A 89 4.63 -37.38 -24.63
N PHE A 90 4.41 -36.13 -25.02
CA PHE A 90 3.63 -35.76 -26.21
C PHE A 90 4.54 -35.44 -27.39
N SER A 91 3.95 -35.44 -28.59
CA SER A 91 4.64 -35.02 -29.82
C SER A 91 5.15 -33.58 -29.71
N GLY A 92 6.44 -33.41 -29.45
CA GLY A 92 7.10 -32.11 -29.32
C GLY A 92 7.91 -31.71 -30.56
N ASN A 93 9.02 -30.99 -30.34
CA ASN A 93 9.99 -30.59 -31.37
C ASN A 93 10.83 -31.76 -31.94
N ARG A 94 10.52 -33.00 -31.57
CA ARG A 94 11.15 -34.25 -32.06
C ARG A 94 12.67 -34.34 -31.85
N GLN A 95 13.22 -33.67 -30.83
CA GLN A 95 14.65 -33.80 -30.50
C GLN A 95 14.97 -35.12 -29.79
N TYR A 96 14.01 -35.72 -29.09
CA TYR A 96 14.13 -37.02 -28.40
C TYR A 96 15.31 -37.17 -27.41
N ILE A 97 15.96 -36.08 -27.01
CA ILE A 97 17.20 -36.11 -26.20
C ILE A 97 17.00 -36.88 -24.89
N SER A 98 16.02 -36.52 -24.06
CA SER A 98 15.79 -37.22 -22.79
C SER A 98 15.42 -38.69 -23.00
N ALA A 99 14.58 -39.01 -23.98
CA ALA A 99 14.20 -40.40 -24.26
C ALA A 99 15.40 -41.24 -24.74
N GLY A 100 16.26 -40.67 -25.58
CA GLY A 100 17.49 -41.31 -26.04
C GLY A 100 18.50 -41.50 -24.90
N ASN A 101 18.71 -40.48 -24.06
CA ASN A 101 19.58 -40.58 -22.89
C ASN A 101 19.16 -41.74 -21.96
N LEU A 102 17.85 -41.92 -21.76
CA LEU A 102 17.30 -42.98 -20.90
C LEU A 102 17.52 -44.40 -21.42
N ALA A 103 17.83 -44.57 -22.71
CA ALA A 103 18.18 -45.88 -23.25
C ALA A 103 19.60 -46.33 -22.82
N GLY A 104 20.52 -45.37 -22.61
CA GLY A 104 21.89 -45.65 -22.17
C GLY A 104 22.09 -45.50 -20.66
N ASP A 105 21.39 -44.56 -20.02
CA ASP A 105 21.46 -44.30 -18.58
C ASP A 105 20.09 -43.94 -18.02
N ASP A 106 19.53 -44.84 -17.23
CA ASP A 106 18.18 -44.70 -16.67
C ASP A 106 18.11 -43.73 -15.49
N ARG A 107 19.22 -43.11 -15.06
CA ARG A 107 19.22 -42.19 -13.91
C ARG A 107 18.61 -40.84 -14.27
N VAL A 108 17.68 -40.39 -13.43
CA VAL A 108 17.02 -39.08 -13.56
C VAL A 108 17.10 -38.26 -12.29
N SER A 109 17.10 -36.93 -12.47
CA SER A 109 16.89 -35.96 -11.39
C SER A 109 15.71 -35.07 -11.73
N LEU A 110 14.72 -34.99 -10.85
CA LEU A 110 13.59 -34.09 -11.00
C LEU A 110 13.70 -32.94 -10.01
N PHE A 111 13.37 -31.74 -10.48
CA PHE A 111 13.34 -30.53 -9.68
C PHE A 111 11.98 -29.87 -9.81
N LEU A 112 11.16 -29.98 -8.76
CA LEU A 112 9.79 -29.48 -8.72
C LEU A 112 9.77 -28.20 -7.87
N MET A 113 9.30 -27.10 -8.45
CA MET A 113 9.30 -25.79 -7.81
C MET A 113 7.89 -25.31 -7.47
N ASP A 114 7.75 -24.72 -6.28
CA ASP A 114 6.63 -23.89 -5.86
C ASP A 114 7.14 -22.48 -5.61
N TYR A 115 7.06 -21.60 -6.62
CA TYR A 115 7.49 -20.22 -6.42
C TYR A 115 6.63 -19.47 -5.39
N PRO A 116 5.28 -19.56 -5.41
CA PRO A 116 4.43 -18.90 -4.42
C PRO A 116 4.76 -19.27 -2.97
N HIS A 117 4.96 -20.55 -2.67
CA HIS A 117 5.22 -21.05 -1.32
C HIS A 117 6.71 -21.20 -1.00
N GLN A 118 7.59 -20.84 -1.93
CA GLN A 118 9.05 -20.94 -1.80
C GLN A 118 9.53 -22.35 -1.41
N THR A 119 8.81 -23.39 -1.84
CA THR A 119 9.14 -24.77 -1.56
C THR A 119 9.65 -25.48 -2.81
N ARG A 120 10.54 -26.45 -2.62
CA ARG A 120 11.07 -27.25 -3.71
C ARG A 120 11.34 -28.67 -3.28
N LEU A 121 11.01 -29.60 -4.16
CA LEU A 121 11.24 -31.02 -3.98
C LEU A 121 12.21 -31.49 -5.05
N LYS A 122 13.31 -32.11 -4.61
CA LYS A 122 14.25 -32.82 -5.49
C LYS A 122 13.94 -34.30 -5.40
N ILE A 123 13.88 -34.98 -6.54
CA ILE A 123 13.70 -36.43 -6.61
C ILE A 123 14.81 -37.00 -7.46
N LEU A 124 15.45 -38.07 -6.99
CA LEU A 124 16.35 -38.91 -7.75
C LEU A 124 15.65 -40.23 -8.02
N GLY A 125 15.82 -40.77 -9.21
CA GLY A 125 15.14 -42.01 -9.59
C GLY A 125 15.74 -42.69 -10.81
N ARG A 126 15.15 -43.83 -11.14
CA ARG A 126 15.42 -44.63 -12.34
C ARG A 126 14.20 -44.56 -13.25
N ALA A 127 14.39 -44.11 -14.49
CA ALA A 127 13.32 -43.89 -15.44
C ALA A 127 13.39 -44.86 -16.61
N ARG A 128 12.23 -45.35 -17.04
CA ARG A 128 12.08 -46.10 -18.29
C ARG A 128 11.05 -45.42 -19.18
N VAL A 129 11.26 -45.55 -20.49
CA VAL A 129 10.29 -45.13 -21.50
C VAL A 129 9.33 -46.29 -21.75
N ILE A 130 8.03 -45.99 -21.83
CA ILE A 130 6.97 -46.90 -22.25
C ILE A 130 6.24 -46.31 -23.44
N ASP A 131 5.59 -47.17 -24.21
CA ASP A 131 4.78 -46.86 -25.38
C ASP A 131 3.57 -47.81 -25.46
N GLU A 132 2.78 -47.66 -26.51
CA GLU A 132 1.57 -48.46 -26.74
C GLU A 132 1.87 -49.96 -26.87
N ASP A 133 3.02 -50.33 -27.44
CA ASP A 133 3.41 -51.72 -27.66
C ASP A 133 3.99 -52.38 -26.39
N SER A 134 4.61 -51.60 -25.50
CA SER A 134 5.28 -52.10 -24.29
C SER A 134 4.38 -52.15 -23.05
N ASP A 135 3.50 -51.17 -22.83
CA ASP A 135 2.67 -51.09 -21.61
C ASP A 135 1.44 -50.16 -21.79
N HIS A 136 0.48 -50.59 -22.61
CA HIS A 136 -0.73 -49.80 -22.92
C HIS A 136 -1.55 -49.42 -21.67
N GLU A 137 -1.70 -50.32 -20.68
CA GLU A 137 -2.48 -50.03 -19.47
C GLU A 137 -1.84 -48.91 -18.63
N LEU A 138 -0.52 -48.94 -18.46
CA LEU A 138 0.18 -47.90 -17.72
C LEU A 138 0.19 -46.59 -18.49
N LEU A 139 0.34 -46.64 -19.82
CA LEU A 139 0.26 -45.46 -20.67
C LEU A 139 -1.10 -44.75 -20.54
N ALA A 140 -2.20 -45.52 -20.52
CA ALA A 140 -3.54 -44.98 -20.32
C ALA A 140 -3.71 -44.30 -18.93
N ARG A 141 -3.03 -44.79 -17.89
CA ARG A 141 -3.03 -44.15 -16.55
C ARG A 141 -2.28 -42.82 -16.51
N LEU A 142 -1.34 -42.61 -17.45
CA LEU A 142 -0.58 -41.37 -17.58
C LEU A 142 -1.30 -40.31 -18.42
N ASP A 143 -2.32 -40.72 -19.18
CA ASP A 143 -3.10 -39.81 -20.00
C ASP A 143 -3.86 -38.76 -19.17
N ASN A 144 -4.11 -37.62 -19.81
CA ASN A 144 -4.98 -36.59 -19.26
C ASN A 144 -6.11 -36.32 -20.26
N PRO A 145 -7.36 -36.75 -19.96
CA PRO A 145 -8.48 -36.64 -20.89
C PRO A 145 -8.84 -35.19 -21.25
N HIS A 146 -8.35 -34.21 -20.49
CA HIS A 146 -8.57 -32.78 -20.73
C HIS A 146 -7.46 -32.12 -21.56
N TYR A 147 -6.44 -32.86 -21.99
CA TYR A 147 -5.33 -32.35 -22.78
C TYR A 147 -5.36 -32.92 -24.21
N ARG A 148 -5.46 -32.05 -25.22
CA ARG A 148 -5.77 -32.43 -26.61
C ARG A 148 -4.61 -33.07 -27.40
N ALA A 149 -3.48 -33.37 -26.77
CA ALA A 149 -2.32 -33.92 -27.46
C ALA A 149 -2.30 -35.45 -27.41
N ARG A 150 -1.97 -36.10 -28.53
CA ARG A 150 -1.81 -37.56 -28.57
C ARG A 150 -0.58 -37.95 -27.74
N VAL A 151 -0.78 -38.84 -26.77
CA VAL A 151 0.31 -39.46 -26.01
C VAL A 151 1.08 -40.38 -26.95
N GLU A 152 2.36 -40.11 -27.16
CA GLU A 152 3.23 -41.00 -27.96
C GLU A 152 3.92 -42.02 -27.06
N ARG A 153 4.37 -41.58 -25.88
CA ARG A 153 5.16 -42.36 -24.92
C ARG A 153 4.83 -41.94 -23.49
N GLY A 154 5.20 -42.77 -22.52
CA GLY A 154 5.18 -42.46 -21.10
C GLY A 154 6.59 -42.55 -20.52
N ILE A 155 6.90 -41.72 -19.54
CA ILE A 155 8.12 -41.85 -18.75
C ILE A 155 7.71 -42.25 -17.34
N VAL A 156 8.17 -43.43 -16.91
CA VAL A 156 7.85 -44.03 -15.60
C VAL A 156 9.12 -44.04 -14.78
N ILE A 157 9.04 -43.49 -13.56
CA ILE A 157 10.19 -43.25 -12.70
C ILE A 157 9.98 -43.95 -11.37
N ARG A 158 10.88 -44.88 -11.04
CA ARG A 158 11.01 -45.43 -9.68
C ARG A 158 11.88 -44.49 -8.85
N ILE A 159 11.41 -44.12 -7.67
CA ILE A 159 12.08 -43.17 -6.78
C ILE A 159 13.19 -43.89 -6.02
N GLU A 160 14.38 -43.29 -6.01
CA GLU A 160 15.57 -43.74 -5.28
C GLU A 160 15.90 -42.81 -4.10
N GLY A 161 15.33 -41.61 -4.08
CA GLY A 161 15.43 -40.69 -2.95
C GLY A 161 14.82 -39.33 -3.26
N PHE A 162 14.40 -38.61 -2.23
CA PHE A 162 13.95 -37.24 -2.37
C PHE A 162 14.34 -36.38 -1.17
N ASP A 163 14.45 -35.08 -1.39
CA ASP A 163 14.84 -34.12 -0.36
C ASP A 163 14.16 -32.75 -0.57
N TRP A 164 13.80 -32.14 0.55
CA TRP A 164 13.22 -30.80 0.63
C TRP A 164 14.31 -29.78 1.00
N ASN A 165 14.33 -28.63 0.34
CA ASN A 165 15.37 -27.61 0.59
C ASN A 165 14.86 -26.39 1.38
N CYS A 166 15.78 -25.45 1.62
CA CYS A 166 15.60 -24.23 2.42
C CYS A 166 15.04 -23.12 1.52
N PRO A 167 13.99 -22.40 1.97
CA PRO A 167 13.26 -21.42 1.16
C PRO A 167 14.02 -20.09 0.94
N LYS A 168 15.12 -19.84 1.66
CA LYS A 168 15.74 -18.51 1.90
C LYS A 168 15.97 -17.60 0.68
N TYR A 169 16.17 -18.17 -0.52
CA TYR A 169 16.51 -17.40 -1.74
C TYR A 169 15.55 -17.66 -2.91
N ILE A 170 14.37 -18.24 -2.67
CA ILE A 170 13.37 -18.43 -3.73
C ILE A 170 12.52 -17.16 -3.81
N THR A 171 12.68 -16.41 -4.89
CA THR A 171 11.81 -15.26 -5.18
C THR A 171 10.40 -15.75 -5.53
N PRO A 172 9.36 -15.27 -4.83
CA PRO A 172 7.98 -15.56 -5.21
C PRO A 172 7.67 -15.13 -6.63
N ARG A 173 6.94 -15.98 -7.35
CA ARG A 173 6.40 -15.73 -8.68
C ARG A 173 4.98 -16.28 -8.69
N TYR A 174 4.09 -15.56 -9.36
CA TYR A 174 2.67 -15.88 -9.44
C TYR A 174 2.27 -15.87 -10.92
N SER A 175 1.40 -16.78 -11.30
CA SER A 175 0.68 -16.73 -12.58
C SER A 175 -0.29 -15.54 -12.61
N GLU A 176 -0.72 -15.15 -13.80
CA GLU A 176 -1.71 -14.07 -13.97
C GLU A 176 -3.01 -14.37 -13.20
N ASP A 177 -3.48 -15.62 -13.25
CA ASP A 177 -4.69 -16.06 -12.54
C ASP A 177 -4.54 -15.96 -11.02
N GLU A 178 -3.38 -16.36 -10.47
CA GLU A 178 -3.10 -16.23 -9.03
C GLU A 178 -3.03 -14.77 -8.59
N VAL A 179 -2.48 -13.88 -9.42
CA VAL A 179 -2.48 -12.43 -9.17
C VAL A 179 -3.91 -11.89 -9.19
N ALA A 180 -4.69 -12.25 -10.20
CA ALA A 180 -6.08 -11.82 -10.33
C ALA A 180 -6.93 -12.26 -9.12
N GLN A 181 -6.81 -13.52 -8.71
CA GLN A 181 -7.52 -14.05 -7.54
C GLN A 181 -7.12 -13.32 -6.25
N ARG A 182 -5.83 -13.02 -6.07
CA ARG A 182 -5.36 -12.25 -4.90
C ARG A 182 -5.88 -10.82 -4.90
N ILE A 183 -5.93 -10.17 -6.07
CA ILE A 183 -6.54 -8.83 -6.21
C ILE A 183 -8.03 -8.87 -5.87
N GLU A 184 -8.75 -9.88 -6.36
CA GLU A 184 -10.18 -10.05 -6.06
C GLU A 184 -10.43 -10.28 -4.57
N GLN A 185 -9.64 -11.15 -3.93
CA GLN A 185 -9.70 -11.39 -2.49
C GLN A 185 -9.39 -10.13 -1.68
N ALA A 186 -8.33 -9.40 -2.05
CA ALA A 186 -7.98 -8.14 -1.39
C ALA A 186 -9.07 -7.07 -1.57
N SER A 187 -9.63 -6.97 -2.78
CA SER A 187 -10.73 -6.05 -3.09
C SER A 187 -12.00 -6.40 -2.31
N SER A 188 -12.31 -7.70 -2.20
CA SER A 188 -13.45 -8.19 -1.44
C SER A 188 -13.26 -8.00 0.06
N ALA A 189 -12.06 -8.23 0.60
CA ALA A 189 -11.74 -7.95 1.99
C ALA A 189 -11.81 -6.45 2.31
N LEU A 190 -11.31 -5.60 1.40
CA LEU A 190 -11.42 -4.16 1.52
C LEU A 190 -12.88 -3.68 1.42
N ALA A 191 -13.69 -4.32 0.56
CA ALA A 191 -15.12 -4.07 0.47
C ALA A 191 -15.90 -4.55 1.71
N ALA A 192 -15.47 -5.66 2.34
CA ALA A 192 -16.04 -6.17 3.57
C ALA A 192 -15.65 -5.33 4.81
N GLN A 193 -14.48 -4.69 4.78
CA GLN A 193 -14.04 -3.71 5.79
C GLN A 193 -14.57 -2.30 5.53
N ALA A 194 -14.99 -2.00 4.30
CA ALA A 194 -15.77 -0.80 4.03
C ALA A 194 -17.13 -0.95 4.72
N LEU A 195 -17.38 -0.08 5.71
CA LEU A 195 -18.71 0.08 6.32
C LEU A 195 -19.79 0.10 5.21
N PRO A 196 -20.92 -0.61 5.40
CA PRO A 196 -21.90 -0.85 4.35
C PRO A 196 -22.32 0.47 3.70
N ARG A 197 -22.10 0.54 2.38
CA ARG A 197 -22.13 1.76 1.59
C ARG A 197 -23.54 2.26 1.25
N ASN A 198 -24.60 1.75 1.86
CA ASN A 198 -25.98 2.22 1.66
C ASN A 198 -26.90 1.97 2.85
N ALA A 199 -27.67 3.01 3.19
CA ALA A 199 -28.93 3.03 3.94
C ALA A 199 -28.92 2.73 5.46
N ARG A 200 -28.45 3.70 6.24
CA ARG A 200 -29.20 4.15 7.42
C ARG A 200 -29.34 5.66 7.32
N PRO A 201 -30.51 6.27 7.63
CA PRO A 201 -30.52 7.67 7.98
C PRO A 201 -29.58 7.80 9.18
N GLN A 202 -28.37 8.33 8.96
CA GLN A 202 -27.50 8.68 10.06
C GLN A 202 -28.25 9.73 10.85
N VAL A 203 -28.67 9.36 12.06
CA VAL A 203 -29.22 10.34 13.00
C VAL A 203 -28.25 11.52 13.03
N PRO A 204 -28.71 12.74 12.74
CA PRO A 204 -27.84 13.90 12.70
C PRO A 204 -27.00 13.98 13.98
N ILE A 205 -25.71 14.22 13.84
CA ILE A 205 -24.83 14.35 15.00
C ILE A 205 -24.87 15.80 15.46
N GLY A 206 -25.11 16.02 16.76
CA GLY A 206 -25.17 17.35 17.37
C GLY A 206 -26.58 17.82 17.70
N ASN A 207 -26.68 19.04 18.21
CA ASN A 207 -27.92 19.65 18.69
C ASN A 207 -28.04 21.15 18.31
N GLY A 208 -27.17 21.65 17.42
CA GLY A 208 -27.23 23.03 16.95
C GLY A 208 -28.37 23.28 15.94
N GLU A 209 -28.72 24.56 15.78
CA GLU A 209 -29.84 25.00 14.93
C GLU A 209 -29.57 24.86 13.43
N LEU A 210 -28.30 24.94 13.00
CA LEU A 210 -27.92 24.84 11.60
C LEU A 210 -27.79 23.37 11.18
N ALA A 211 -28.68 22.94 10.29
CA ALA A 211 -28.68 21.60 9.70
C ALA A 211 -27.77 21.57 8.47
N LEU A 212 -26.65 20.86 8.56
CA LEU A 212 -25.67 20.77 7.49
C LEU A 212 -25.48 19.33 7.00
N THR A 213 -25.46 19.15 5.69
CA THR A 213 -25.10 17.89 5.04
C THR A 213 -23.70 17.99 4.44
N ILE A 214 -22.89 16.96 4.66
CA ILE A 214 -21.61 16.80 3.94
C ILE A 214 -21.92 16.45 2.49
N THR A 215 -21.65 17.37 1.56
CA THR A 215 -21.94 17.19 0.13
C THR A 215 -20.70 16.97 -0.71
N GLY A 216 -19.51 17.23 -0.16
CA GLY A 216 -18.25 17.00 -0.86
C GLY A 216 -17.11 16.69 0.10
N ILE A 217 -16.21 15.79 -0.33
CA ILE A 217 -15.00 15.44 0.40
C ILE A 217 -13.83 15.44 -0.58
N ARG A 218 -12.76 16.17 -0.26
CA ARG A 218 -11.55 16.27 -1.10
C ARG A 218 -10.30 15.97 -0.28
N ASN A 219 -9.48 15.01 -0.72
CA ASN A 219 -8.15 14.80 -0.14
C ASN A 219 -7.22 15.90 -0.67
N MET A 220 -6.83 16.83 0.20
CA MET A 220 -5.99 17.97 -0.16
C MET A 220 -4.50 17.62 -0.09
N THR A 221 -4.14 16.80 0.90
CA THR A 221 -2.79 16.24 1.11
C THR A 221 -2.95 14.84 1.71
N PRO A 222 -1.86 14.06 1.92
CA PRO A 222 -1.95 12.77 2.62
C PRO A 222 -2.54 12.85 4.04
N ARG A 223 -2.55 14.05 4.64
CA ARG A 223 -3.04 14.27 6.01
C ARG A 223 -4.18 15.28 6.12
N ILE A 224 -4.52 16.02 5.08
CA ILE A 224 -5.54 17.07 5.14
C ILE A 224 -6.68 16.72 4.19
N ARG A 225 -7.90 16.77 4.71
CA ARG A 225 -9.12 16.54 3.93
C ARG A 225 -10.06 17.72 4.10
N ALA A 226 -10.58 18.23 2.99
CA ALA A 226 -11.57 19.30 2.96
C ALA A 226 -12.98 18.69 2.89
N TYR A 227 -13.90 19.31 3.60
CA TYR A 227 -15.30 18.90 3.70
C TYR A 227 -16.20 20.07 3.32
N GLU A 228 -17.03 19.87 2.31
CA GLU A 228 -18.05 20.80 1.86
C GLU A 228 -19.37 20.50 2.58
N LEU A 229 -19.90 21.52 3.26
CA LEU A 229 -21.08 21.48 4.10
C LEU A 229 -22.14 22.41 3.49
N ARG A 230 -23.33 21.89 3.21
CA ARG A 230 -24.44 22.71 2.70
C ARG A 230 -25.64 22.58 3.62
N ALA A 231 -26.54 23.56 3.59
CA ALA A 231 -27.81 23.45 4.29
C ALA A 231 -28.56 22.19 3.80
N ASP A 232 -29.20 21.45 4.71
CA ASP A 232 -29.94 20.23 4.37
C ASP A 232 -31.07 20.49 3.36
N ASP A 233 -31.64 21.70 3.39
CA ASP A 233 -32.68 22.18 2.48
C ASP A 233 -32.13 22.96 1.27
N TRP A 234 -30.80 23.01 1.11
CA TRP A 234 -30.09 23.73 0.05
C TRP A 234 -30.29 25.26 0.06
N SER A 235 -30.79 25.82 1.17
CA SER A 235 -30.89 27.26 1.36
C SER A 235 -29.52 27.94 1.54
N GLU A 236 -29.52 29.27 1.47
CA GLU A 236 -28.32 30.04 1.79
C GLU A 236 -27.99 29.99 3.29
N LEU A 237 -26.76 29.64 3.60
CA LEU A 237 -26.21 29.63 4.94
C LEU A 237 -26.08 31.05 5.52
N PRO A 238 -26.02 31.17 6.86
CA PRO A 238 -25.69 32.44 7.51
C PRO A 238 -24.37 33.01 6.99
N THR A 239 -24.24 34.33 6.98
CA THR A 239 -22.97 34.97 6.62
C THR A 239 -21.91 34.63 7.65
N ALA A 240 -20.72 34.24 7.18
CA ALA A 240 -19.55 34.02 8.02
C ALA A 240 -18.47 35.02 7.65
N GLU A 241 -17.91 35.70 8.64
CA GLU A 241 -16.77 36.61 8.43
C GLU A 241 -15.47 35.84 8.20
N ALA A 242 -14.49 36.46 7.54
CA ALA A 242 -13.15 35.90 7.47
C ALA A 242 -12.56 35.72 8.87
N GLY A 243 -12.00 34.53 9.13
CA GLY A 243 -11.50 34.12 10.45
C GLY A 243 -12.51 33.35 11.30
N ALA A 244 -13.78 33.28 10.89
CA ALA A 244 -14.79 32.50 11.60
C ALA A 244 -14.49 30.99 11.56
N HIS A 245 -14.99 30.25 12.56
CA HIS A 245 -14.90 28.80 12.65
C HIS A 245 -16.27 28.19 12.99
N LEU A 246 -16.39 26.89 12.72
CA LEU A 246 -17.53 26.08 13.16
C LEU A 246 -17.12 25.19 14.33
N GLU A 247 -18.03 25.06 15.28
CA GLU A 247 -18.02 24.02 16.29
C GLU A 247 -18.77 22.79 15.77
N VAL A 248 -18.01 21.76 15.36
CA VAL A 248 -18.57 20.55 14.77
C VAL A 248 -18.61 19.41 15.78
N PRO A 249 -19.73 18.67 15.87
CA PRO A 249 -19.82 17.48 16.71
C PRO A 249 -19.16 16.29 16.00
N VAL A 250 -18.36 15.54 16.74
CA VAL A 250 -17.59 14.40 16.26
C VAL A 250 -17.87 13.20 17.14
N ARG A 251 -18.34 12.11 16.54
CA ARG A 251 -18.50 10.83 17.23
C ARG A 251 -17.17 10.09 17.26
N LEU A 252 -16.65 9.81 18.45
CA LEU A 252 -15.44 9.03 18.64
C LEU A 252 -15.72 7.51 18.54
N ALA A 253 -14.66 6.71 18.46
CA ALA A 253 -14.75 5.25 18.33
C ALA A 253 -15.46 4.57 19.52
N ASP A 254 -15.40 5.17 20.71
CA ASP A 254 -16.11 4.71 21.91
C ASP A 254 -17.61 5.09 21.93
N GLY A 255 -18.08 5.78 20.89
CA GLY A 255 -19.46 6.23 20.72
C GLY A 255 -19.76 7.61 21.35
N SER A 256 -18.85 8.17 22.14
CA SER A 256 -18.99 9.51 22.72
C SER A 256 -19.00 10.59 21.63
N VAL A 257 -19.65 11.72 21.90
CA VAL A 257 -19.68 12.87 20.99
C VAL A 257 -18.92 14.02 21.62
N VAL A 258 -17.93 14.53 20.90
CA VAL A 258 -17.10 15.66 21.31
C VAL A 258 -17.22 16.80 20.31
N THR A 259 -17.07 18.04 20.77
CA THR A 259 -17.05 19.22 19.88
C THR A 259 -15.62 19.55 19.46
N ARG A 260 -15.41 19.91 18.19
CA ARG A 260 -14.13 20.40 17.66
C ARG A 260 -14.33 21.67 16.84
N GLN A 261 -13.36 22.55 16.88
CA GLN A 261 -13.39 23.83 16.16
C GLN A 261 -12.57 23.71 14.87
N TYR A 262 -13.15 24.13 13.75
CA TYR A 262 -12.44 24.22 12.48
C TYR A 262 -12.76 25.54 11.78
N SER A 263 -11.72 26.30 11.46
CA SER A 263 -11.87 27.57 10.73
C SER A 263 -12.53 27.34 9.36
N LEU A 264 -13.44 28.23 9.01
CA LEU A 264 -14.08 28.26 7.71
C LEU A 264 -13.06 28.70 6.66
N VAL A 265 -12.92 27.87 5.64
CA VAL A 265 -12.00 28.08 4.51
C VAL A 265 -12.70 28.79 3.35
N THR A 266 -14.03 28.85 3.40
CA THR A 266 -14.86 29.40 2.32
C THR A 266 -14.64 30.89 2.15
N ASP A 267 -14.75 31.37 0.91
CA ASP A 267 -14.83 32.82 0.67
C ASP A 267 -16.05 33.37 1.43
N PRO A 268 -15.88 34.37 2.31
CA PRO A 268 -16.99 34.97 3.05
C PRO A 268 -18.15 35.50 2.19
N GLY A 269 -17.92 35.73 0.89
CA GLY A 269 -18.97 36.11 -0.06
C GLY A 269 -19.86 34.96 -0.53
N ARG A 270 -19.48 33.70 -0.28
CA ARG A 270 -20.27 32.53 -0.65
C ARG A 270 -21.16 32.08 0.50
N ARG A 271 -22.43 31.86 0.19
CA ARG A 271 -23.45 31.43 1.16
C ARG A 271 -24.10 30.10 0.81
N ASP A 272 -23.78 29.50 -0.33
CA ASP A 272 -24.36 28.23 -0.73
C ASP A 272 -23.66 27.01 -0.10
N MET A 273 -22.49 27.22 0.53
CA MET A 273 -21.75 26.19 1.25
C MET A 273 -20.81 26.81 2.30
N TYR A 274 -20.46 26.00 3.29
CA TYR A 274 -19.27 26.14 4.11
C TYR A 274 -18.25 25.06 3.73
N GLU A 275 -16.99 25.32 4.00
CA GLU A 275 -15.88 24.40 3.80
C GLU A 275 -14.98 24.48 5.03
N ILE A 276 -14.67 23.32 5.60
CA ILE A 276 -13.64 23.16 6.61
C ILE A 276 -12.55 22.24 6.07
N ALA A 277 -11.30 22.42 6.52
CA ALA A 277 -10.21 21.50 6.23
C ALA A 277 -9.64 20.92 7.52
N VAL A 278 -9.60 19.60 7.60
CA VAL A 278 -9.23 18.88 8.82
C VAL A 278 -7.89 18.19 8.60
N LEU A 279 -6.90 18.58 9.40
CA LEU A 279 -5.63 17.87 9.51
C LEU A 279 -5.81 16.61 10.38
N ARG A 280 -5.44 15.44 9.86
CA ARG A 280 -5.34 14.19 10.61
C ARG A 280 -4.16 14.24 11.55
N GLU A 281 -4.44 14.17 12.84
CA GLU A 281 -3.44 14.09 13.90
C GLU A 281 -3.47 12.70 14.53
N ASN A 282 -2.34 12.00 14.46
CA ASN A 282 -2.23 10.64 14.98
C ASN A 282 -2.13 10.63 16.51
N ASP A 283 -1.45 11.62 17.07
CA ASP A 283 -1.18 11.73 18.52
C ASP A 283 -2.16 12.66 19.24
N GLY A 284 -3.32 12.96 18.62
CA GLY A 284 -4.34 13.86 19.17
C GLY A 284 -5.42 13.14 19.99
N HIS A 285 -6.42 13.89 20.46
CA HIS A 285 -7.57 13.38 21.22
C HIS A 285 -8.62 12.63 20.35
N GLY A 286 -8.19 11.94 19.30
CA GLY A 286 -9.04 11.11 18.43
C GLY A 286 -10.02 11.84 17.50
N GLY A 287 -10.34 13.12 17.73
CA GLY A 287 -11.38 13.84 16.96
C GLY A 287 -11.08 13.94 15.45
N SER A 288 -9.88 14.40 15.07
CA SER A 288 -9.52 14.49 13.65
C SER A 288 -9.41 13.13 12.97
N LEU A 289 -8.92 12.12 13.68
CA LEU A 289 -8.91 10.73 13.21
C LEU A 289 -10.33 10.23 12.95
N ALA A 290 -11.25 10.42 13.91
CA ALA A 290 -12.64 10.02 13.79
C ALA A 290 -13.34 10.72 12.61
N ILE A 291 -13.09 12.01 12.38
CA ILE A 291 -13.60 12.70 11.18
C ILE A 291 -13.06 12.05 9.89
N HIS A 292 -11.77 11.73 9.83
CA HIS A 292 -11.16 11.11 8.64
C HIS A 292 -11.68 9.70 8.35
N GLU A 293 -12.09 8.96 9.39
CA GLU A 293 -12.55 7.58 9.28
C GLU A 293 -14.07 7.46 9.10
N THR A 294 -14.85 8.36 9.69
CA THR A 294 -16.31 8.19 9.82
C THR A 294 -17.13 9.17 9.00
N TRP A 295 -16.62 10.37 8.70
CA TRP A 295 -17.39 11.34 7.91
C TRP A 295 -17.46 10.92 6.45
N GLN A 296 -18.68 10.90 5.92
CA GLN A 296 -19.00 10.48 4.57
C GLN A 296 -19.97 11.48 3.92
N ILE A 297 -19.99 11.50 2.58
CA ILE A 297 -21.00 12.26 1.84
C ILE A 297 -22.40 11.79 2.25
N GLY A 298 -23.30 12.73 2.51
CA GLY A 298 -24.67 12.49 2.99
C GLY A 298 -24.81 12.48 4.52
N MET A 299 -23.70 12.50 5.27
CA MET A 299 -23.76 12.64 6.73
C MET A 299 -24.33 14.02 7.11
N GLN A 300 -25.25 14.02 8.09
CA GLN A 300 -25.91 15.22 8.61
C GLN A 300 -25.31 15.63 9.96
N LEU A 301 -25.06 16.93 10.10
CA LEU A 301 -24.52 17.58 11.29
C LEU A 301 -25.50 18.67 11.75
N ARG A 302 -25.59 18.84 13.07
CA ARG A 302 -26.36 19.90 13.72
C ARG A 302 -25.39 20.79 14.48
N VAL A 303 -25.09 21.96 13.93
CA VAL A 303 -24.07 22.88 14.45
C VAL A 303 -24.67 24.23 14.83
N ALA A 304 -24.02 24.95 15.73
CA ALA A 304 -24.35 26.36 15.96
C ALA A 304 -23.86 27.23 14.78
N PRO A 305 -24.35 28.47 14.62
CA PRO A 305 -23.80 29.40 13.65
C PRO A 305 -22.29 29.64 13.86
N PRO A 306 -21.56 30.07 12.80
CA PRO A 306 -20.14 30.34 12.90
C PRO A 306 -19.80 31.39 13.98
N ILE A 307 -18.70 31.17 14.69
CA ILE A 307 -18.15 32.08 15.70
C ILE A 307 -16.85 32.69 15.16
N ASN A 308 -16.60 33.97 15.40
CA ASN A 308 -15.36 34.63 14.97
C ASN A 308 -14.56 35.18 16.15
N HIS A 309 -13.42 34.56 16.44
CA HIS A 309 -12.44 35.04 17.42
C HIS A 309 -11.18 35.62 16.77
N PHE A 310 -11.12 35.59 15.43
CA PHE A 310 -9.97 36.06 14.67
C PHE A 310 -10.42 37.01 13.53
N PRO A 311 -11.11 38.12 13.86
CA PRO A 311 -11.72 38.97 12.85
C PRO A 311 -10.70 39.73 12.02
N LEU A 312 -10.99 39.83 10.72
CA LEU A 312 -10.27 40.69 9.80
C LEU A 312 -10.68 42.17 10.00
N HIS A 313 -9.72 43.09 9.99
CA HIS A 313 -9.98 44.52 10.13
C HIS A 313 -10.87 45.04 9.00
N THR A 314 -11.65 46.09 9.26
CA THR A 314 -12.68 46.61 8.34
C THR A 314 -12.23 47.85 7.56
N ASP A 315 -11.12 48.48 7.94
CA ASP A 315 -10.54 49.64 7.24
C ASP A 315 -9.74 49.24 5.97
N SER A 316 -9.00 50.20 5.40
CA SER A 316 -8.24 50.03 4.16
C SER A 316 -6.74 49.83 4.35
N ARG A 317 -6.27 49.62 5.59
CA ARG A 317 -4.84 49.40 5.85
C ARG A 317 -4.37 48.12 5.16
N PRO A 318 -3.14 48.08 4.64
CA PRO A 318 -2.60 46.88 4.02
C PRO A 318 -2.48 45.73 5.04
N ALA A 319 -2.66 44.50 4.59
CA ALA A 319 -2.53 43.31 5.44
C ALA A 319 -1.30 42.47 5.10
N VAL A 320 -0.68 41.88 6.11
CA VAL A 320 0.32 40.83 5.93
C VAL A 320 -0.19 39.55 6.57
N LEU A 321 -0.49 38.56 5.74
CA LEU A 321 -1.08 37.29 6.14
C LEU A 321 0.01 36.22 6.18
N ILE A 322 0.18 35.57 7.34
CA ILE A 322 1.22 34.57 7.56
C ILE A 322 0.56 33.26 8.00
N ALA A 323 0.68 32.23 7.17
CA ALA A 323 0.10 30.92 7.42
C ALA A 323 1.18 29.85 7.60
N GLY A 324 1.02 28.98 8.61
CA GLY A 324 1.85 27.80 8.82
C GLY A 324 1.04 26.50 8.76
N GLY A 325 1.34 25.63 7.79
CA GLY A 325 0.69 24.32 7.69
C GLY A 325 -0.83 24.41 7.52
N ILE A 326 -1.60 23.82 8.45
CA ILE A 326 -3.07 23.87 8.43
C ILE A 326 -3.62 25.26 8.81
N GLY A 327 -2.83 26.15 9.42
CA GLY A 327 -3.22 27.54 9.70
C GLY A 327 -3.52 28.38 8.44
N ILE A 328 -3.40 27.80 7.25
CA ILE A 328 -3.88 28.40 6.00
C ILE A 328 -5.41 28.57 5.96
N THR A 329 -6.16 27.83 6.77
CA THR A 329 -7.63 27.81 6.72
C THR A 329 -8.29 29.18 6.95
N PRO A 330 -8.09 29.89 8.08
CA PRO A 330 -8.66 31.23 8.26
C PRO A 330 -7.97 32.24 7.33
N ILE A 331 -6.66 32.09 7.11
CA ILE A 331 -5.84 33.01 6.33
C ILE A 331 -6.28 33.07 4.86
N LYS A 332 -6.66 31.93 4.27
CA LYS A 332 -7.22 31.90 2.91
C LYS A 332 -8.51 32.71 2.83
N ALA A 333 -9.43 32.55 3.79
CA ALA A 333 -10.68 33.31 3.81
C ALA A 333 -10.42 34.83 3.96
N MET A 334 -9.42 35.20 4.76
CA MET A 334 -8.97 36.60 4.89
C MET A 334 -8.42 37.16 3.57
N ALA A 335 -7.53 36.44 2.89
CA ALA A 335 -6.98 36.85 1.60
C ALA A 335 -8.08 37.10 0.56
N GLN A 336 -9.08 36.20 0.51
CA GLN A 336 -10.23 36.34 -0.38
C GLN A 336 -11.10 37.55 -0.02
N ALA A 337 -11.35 37.78 1.27
CA ALA A 337 -12.10 38.96 1.73
C ALA A 337 -11.40 40.29 1.41
N LEU A 338 -10.07 40.37 1.61
CA LEU A 338 -9.27 41.56 1.28
C LEU A 338 -9.27 41.83 -0.23
N ARG A 339 -9.11 40.78 -1.05
CA ARG A 339 -9.21 40.88 -2.51
C ARG A 339 -10.55 41.45 -2.95
N ARG A 340 -11.67 40.97 -2.41
CA ARG A 340 -13.02 41.50 -2.75
C ARG A 340 -13.18 42.97 -2.36
N ARG A 341 -12.53 43.40 -1.29
CA ARG A 341 -12.53 44.79 -0.81
C ARG A 341 -11.49 45.68 -1.49
N ASN A 342 -10.68 45.14 -2.40
CA ASN A 342 -9.53 45.84 -3.01
C ASN A 342 -8.55 46.42 -1.97
N VAL A 343 -8.36 45.73 -0.84
CA VAL A 343 -7.36 46.12 0.17
C VAL A 343 -6.03 45.42 -0.16
N PRO A 344 -4.90 46.15 -0.25
CA PRO A 344 -3.60 45.55 -0.54
C PRO A 344 -3.20 44.53 0.53
N PHE A 345 -2.64 43.39 0.11
CA PHE A 345 -2.12 42.41 1.05
C PHE A 345 -0.99 41.57 0.47
N GLU A 346 -0.20 40.98 1.38
CA GLU A 346 0.74 39.90 1.08
C GLU A 346 0.34 38.63 1.84
N LEU A 347 0.52 37.47 1.22
CA LEU A 347 0.26 36.14 1.77
C LEU A 347 1.54 35.30 1.77
N HIS A 348 2.05 35.03 2.96
CA HIS A 348 3.23 34.22 3.22
C HIS A 348 2.83 32.86 3.78
N TYR A 349 2.93 31.81 2.96
CA TYR A 349 2.52 30.46 3.34
C TYR A 349 3.74 29.53 3.52
N THR A 350 3.97 29.05 4.75
CA THR A 350 5.07 28.16 5.07
C THR A 350 4.61 26.74 5.40
N GLY A 351 5.37 25.74 4.94
CA GLY A 351 5.12 24.32 5.19
C GLY A 351 6.40 23.52 5.32
N ARG A 352 6.26 22.21 5.60
CA ARG A 352 7.41 21.28 5.66
C ARG A 352 7.93 21.00 4.26
N VAL A 353 7.06 20.44 3.45
CA VAL A 353 7.27 20.13 2.04
C VAL A 353 6.04 20.60 1.26
N PRO A 354 6.16 20.84 -0.06
CA PRO A 354 5.02 21.26 -0.87
C PRO A 354 3.81 20.32 -0.74
N ALA A 355 4.03 19.00 -0.70
CA ALA A 355 2.97 17.99 -0.62
C ALA A 355 2.11 18.06 0.64
N ASP A 356 2.57 18.73 1.70
CA ASP A 356 1.85 18.90 2.98
C ASP A 356 1.02 20.19 3.04
N MET A 357 1.05 21.02 1.99
CA MET A 357 0.46 22.36 1.98
C MET A 357 -0.88 22.39 1.24
N ALA A 358 -1.98 22.35 2.00
CA ALA A 358 -3.32 22.42 1.44
C ALA A 358 -3.56 23.74 0.69
N TYR A 359 -4.35 23.70 -0.38
CA TYR A 359 -4.72 24.85 -1.22
C TYR A 359 -3.59 25.57 -1.96
N ARG A 360 -2.32 25.16 -1.79
CA ARG A 360 -1.15 25.83 -2.39
C ARG A 360 -1.33 26.13 -3.89
N ASP A 361 -1.65 25.12 -4.68
CA ASP A 361 -1.74 25.27 -6.14
C ASP A 361 -2.94 26.12 -6.55
N ARG A 362 -4.06 26.02 -5.83
CA ARG A 362 -5.24 26.85 -6.08
C ARG A 362 -4.96 28.32 -5.74
N LEU A 363 -4.27 28.58 -4.64
CA LEU A 363 -3.85 29.93 -4.24
C LEU A 363 -2.84 30.53 -5.22
N ALA A 364 -1.93 29.73 -5.77
CA ALA A 364 -1.00 30.18 -6.80
C ALA A 364 -1.69 30.62 -8.10
N VAL A 365 -2.78 29.94 -8.48
CA VAL A 365 -3.62 30.33 -9.61
C VAL A 365 -4.46 31.56 -9.28
N GLU A 366 -4.97 31.63 -8.05
CA GLU A 366 -5.89 32.69 -7.62
C GLU A 366 -5.19 34.04 -7.38
N PHE A 367 -3.97 34.01 -6.83
CA PHE A 367 -3.18 35.18 -6.44
C PHE A 367 -1.86 35.22 -7.20
N THR A 368 -1.87 35.89 -8.36
CA THR A 368 -0.69 36.00 -9.25
C THR A 368 0.37 36.97 -8.74
N SER A 369 0.03 37.82 -7.76
CA SER A 369 0.94 38.74 -7.08
C SER A 369 0.69 38.71 -5.58
N GLY A 370 1.74 38.93 -4.77
CA GLY A 370 1.62 38.98 -3.31
C GLY A 370 1.41 37.63 -2.63
N TYR A 371 1.62 36.51 -3.34
CA TYR A 371 1.60 35.16 -2.76
C TYR A 371 3.01 34.55 -2.75
N PHE A 372 3.50 34.18 -1.56
CA PHE A 372 4.84 33.67 -1.34
C PHE A 372 4.80 32.36 -0.57
N THR A 373 5.54 31.35 -1.04
CA THR A 373 5.62 30.03 -0.40
C THR A 373 7.01 29.73 0.14
N TYR A 374 7.08 29.06 1.29
CA TYR A 374 8.33 28.72 1.97
C TYR A 374 8.34 27.25 2.42
N PHE A 375 9.50 26.60 2.33
CA PHE A 375 9.62 25.15 2.60
C PHE A 375 10.73 24.86 3.63
N SER A 376 10.33 24.46 4.83
CA SER A 376 11.26 24.26 5.96
C SER A 376 12.09 22.98 5.88
N ARG A 377 11.63 21.95 5.16
CA ARG A 377 12.29 20.63 5.05
C ARG A 377 12.75 20.28 3.63
N VAL A 378 12.77 21.23 2.71
CA VAL A 378 13.32 21.03 1.37
C VAL A 378 14.71 21.67 1.29
N PRO A 379 15.80 20.90 1.08
CA PRO A 379 17.15 21.44 0.96
C PRO A 379 17.26 22.50 -0.15
N GLY A 380 18.00 23.57 0.11
CA GLY A 380 18.23 24.67 -0.84
C GLY A 380 17.03 25.59 -1.08
N GLN A 381 15.86 25.31 -0.50
CA GLN A 381 14.68 26.17 -0.61
C GLN A 381 14.66 27.28 0.45
N ARG A 382 14.03 28.40 0.10
CA ARG A 382 13.89 29.55 0.98
C ARG A 382 13.00 29.19 2.18
N ARG A 383 13.48 29.50 3.38
CA ARG A 383 12.69 29.47 4.62
C ARG A 383 12.04 30.83 4.85
N LEU A 384 10.93 30.84 5.58
CA LEU A 384 10.26 32.07 5.97
C LEU A 384 11.17 32.84 6.93
N ASP A 385 11.62 34.01 6.51
CA ASP A 385 12.25 34.99 7.38
C ASP A 385 11.19 35.99 7.82
N VAL A 386 10.72 35.82 9.04
CA VAL A 386 9.66 36.64 9.63
C VAL A 386 10.11 38.10 9.81
N ALA A 387 11.38 38.32 10.17
CA ALA A 387 11.88 39.68 10.40
C ALA A 387 11.96 40.44 9.07
N GLU A 388 12.42 39.78 8.00
CA GLU A 388 12.46 40.36 6.65
C GLU A 388 11.05 40.74 6.16
N VAL A 389 10.07 39.86 6.37
CA VAL A 389 8.66 40.11 5.99
C VAL A 389 8.10 41.32 6.74
N LEU A 390 8.25 41.36 8.07
CA LEU A 390 7.72 42.47 8.88
C LEU A 390 8.42 43.80 8.59
N GLN A 391 9.72 43.80 8.28
CA GLN A 391 10.47 45.02 7.94
C GLN A 391 10.07 45.63 6.61
N ARG A 392 9.64 44.82 5.64
CA ARG A 392 9.24 45.28 4.30
C ARG A 392 7.78 45.70 4.19
N ALA A 393 6.97 45.32 5.17
CA ALA A 393 5.57 45.67 5.23
C ALA A 393 5.37 47.20 5.28
N ALA A 394 4.24 47.67 4.76
CA ALA A 394 3.86 49.07 4.89
C ALA A 394 3.75 49.49 6.37
N GLY A 395 4.08 50.75 6.66
CA GLY A 395 4.23 51.24 8.03
C GLY A 395 2.98 51.10 8.91
N ASP A 396 1.79 51.13 8.30
CA ASP A 396 0.48 51.01 8.95
C ASP A 396 -0.15 49.60 8.82
N ALA A 397 0.58 48.62 8.26
CA ALA A 397 0.05 47.30 7.99
C ALA A 397 -0.45 46.57 9.26
N VAL A 398 -1.47 45.73 9.07
CA VAL A 398 -2.00 44.80 10.09
C VAL A 398 -1.57 43.38 9.74
N PHE A 399 -0.99 42.68 10.70
CA PHE A 399 -0.41 41.36 10.56
C PHE A 399 -1.37 40.31 11.13
N TYR A 400 -1.59 39.24 10.38
CA TYR A 400 -2.40 38.10 10.78
C TYR A 400 -1.56 36.84 10.70
N VAL A 401 -1.39 36.12 11.82
CA VAL A 401 -0.62 34.88 11.85
C VAL A 401 -1.45 33.72 12.40
N CYS A 402 -1.50 32.61 11.66
CA CYS A 402 -2.09 31.36 12.10
C CYS A 402 -1.19 30.19 11.74
N GLY A 403 -0.87 29.33 12.71
CA GLY A 403 0.02 28.19 12.52
C GLY A 403 0.58 27.64 13.83
N PRO A 404 1.70 26.88 13.78
CA PRO A 404 2.32 26.34 14.98
C PRO A 404 2.75 27.46 15.94
N VAL A 405 2.69 27.20 17.25
CA VAL A 405 3.05 28.14 18.32
C VAL A 405 4.41 28.83 18.07
N ALA A 406 5.41 28.06 17.61
CA ALA A 406 6.74 28.60 17.30
C ALA A 406 6.73 29.69 16.21
N LEU A 407 5.82 29.60 15.22
CA LEU A 407 5.68 30.63 14.19
C LEU A 407 5.01 31.89 14.75
N ILE A 408 3.95 31.73 15.55
CA ILE A 408 3.25 32.85 16.19
C ILE A 408 4.20 33.63 17.09
N GLU A 409 4.95 32.94 17.95
CA GLU A 409 5.93 33.57 18.84
C GLU A 409 7.07 34.25 18.07
N ALA A 410 7.52 33.67 16.95
CA ALA A 410 8.51 34.31 16.08
C ALA A 410 8.00 35.63 15.45
N VAL A 411 6.73 35.68 15.07
CA VAL A 411 6.06 36.91 14.58
C VAL A 411 5.96 37.94 15.70
N ARG A 412 5.44 37.57 16.87
CA ARG A 412 5.29 38.49 18.02
C ARG A 412 6.63 39.04 18.49
N ALA A 413 7.65 38.20 18.62
CA ALA A 413 8.99 38.63 19.02
C ALA A 413 9.63 39.58 17.99
N SER A 414 9.45 39.30 16.70
CA SER A 414 9.97 40.16 15.63
C SER A 414 9.23 41.49 15.57
N ALA A 415 7.92 41.50 15.74
CA ALA A 415 7.10 42.71 15.84
C ALA A 415 7.54 43.60 17.01
N GLY A 416 7.76 43.02 18.19
CA GLY A 416 8.25 43.75 19.36
C GLY A 416 9.61 44.42 19.13
N ARG A 417 10.56 43.72 18.49
CA ARG A 417 11.86 44.29 18.12
C ARG A 417 11.77 45.44 17.12
N LEU A 418 10.76 45.43 16.26
CA LEU A 418 10.53 46.45 15.23
C LEU A 418 9.63 47.59 15.71
N GLY A 419 9.17 47.57 16.97
CA GLY A 419 8.26 48.58 17.50
C GLY A 419 6.86 48.56 16.86
N ILE A 420 6.45 47.42 16.29
CA ILE A 420 5.09 47.26 15.76
C ILE A 420 4.13 47.13 16.94
N ALA A 421 3.13 48.01 16.98
CA ALA A 421 2.14 48.05 18.04
C ALA A 421 1.40 46.69 18.17
N PRO A 422 1.24 46.14 19.40
CA PRO A 422 0.66 44.80 19.60
C PRO A 422 -0.72 44.59 18.97
N GLU A 423 -1.55 45.63 18.95
CA GLU A 423 -2.89 45.63 18.33
C GLU A 423 -2.87 45.47 16.80
N ARG A 424 -1.71 45.64 16.16
CA ARG A 424 -1.52 45.35 14.73
C ARG A 424 -1.08 43.92 14.47
N VAL A 425 -0.87 43.10 15.50
CA VAL A 425 -0.46 41.69 15.35
C VAL A 425 -1.54 40.78 15.90
N GLN A 426 -2.41 40.33 15.00
CA GLN A 426 -3.50 39.41 15.28
C GLN A 426 -3.00 37.97 15.10
N HIS A 427 -3.43 37.06 15.98
CA HIS A 427 -3.04 35.66 15.87
C HIS A 427 -4.15 34.69 16.31
N GLU A 428 -4.08 33.46 15.79
CA GLU A 428 -4.89 32.32 16.21
C GLU A 428 -4.02 31.06 16.32
N SER A 429 -4.14 30.33 17.42
CA SER A 429 -3.47 29.03 17.65
C SER A 429 -4.51 27.90 17.69
N PHE A 430 -4.18 26.76 17.10
CA PHE A 430 -4.99 25.53 17.17
C PHE A 430 -4.47 24.51 18.20
N TYR A 431 -3.37 24.84 18.87
CA TYR A 431 -2.66 24.00 19.83
C TYR A 431 -2.74 24.57 21.24
#